data_AF-A0A7V8WEW7-F1
#
_entry.id   AF-A0A7V8WEW7-F1
#
_cell.length_a   1.000
_cell.length_b   1.000
_cell.length_c   1.000
_cell.angle_alpha   90.00
_cell.angle_beta   90.00
_cell.angle_gamma   90.00
#
_symmetry.space_group_name_H-M   'P 1'
#
loop_
_entity.id
_entity.type
_entity.pdbx_description
1 polymer ?
#
loop_
_entity_poly.entity_id
_entity_poly.type
_entity_poly.pdbx_seq_one_letter_code
_entity_poly.pdbx_strand_id
1 'polypeptide(L)' 'MQLRNGPFDVDLVFAPDGIERFGDAWERRVDVEGFPVCHPDDIIASKAAANRVKDRESLPRLRAFRDYWVAQRQRGSS' A
#
# COMPACT_ATOMS: atom_id res chain seq x y z
N MET A 1 -6.19 15.01 5.23
CA MET A 1 -6.48 16.30 4.56
C MET A 1 -6.49 16.06 3.07
N GLN A 2 -7.50 16.52 2.34
CA GLN A 2 -7.59 16.35 0.88
C GLN A 2 -7.15 17.66 0.20
N LEU A 3 -6.17 17.60 -0.70
CA LEU A 3 -5.73 18.72 -1.53
C LEU A 3 -6.37 18.59 -2.92
N ARG A 4 -7.07 19.65 -3.38
CA ARG A 4 -7.80 19.67 -4.66
C ARG A 4 -7.28 20.70 -5.67
N ASN A 5 -6.16 21.37 -5.37
CA ASN A 5 -5.63 22.47 -6.18
C ASN A 5 -4.58 22.01 -7.22
N GLY A 6 -4.51 20.71 -7.53
CA GLY A 6 -3.59 20.12 -8.49
C GLY A 6 -4.33 19.34 -9.59
N PRO A 7 -3.62 18.77 -10.57
CA PRO A 7 -4.22 18.01 -11.68
C PRO A 7 -4.95 16.71 -11.25
N PHE A 8 -4.89 16.36 -9.96
CA PHE A 8 -5.57 15.22 -9.35
C PHE A 8 -5.79 15.47 -7.85
N ASP A 9 -6.72 14.71 -7.26
CA ASP A 9 -6.98 14.72 -5.83
C ASP A 9 -5.85 14.03 -5.05
N VAL A 10 -5.38 14.65 -3.97
CA VAL A 10 -4.37 14.08 -3.07
C VAL A 10 -4.93 13.93 -1.67
N ASP A 11 -4.88 12.72 -1.13
CA ASP A 11 -5.23 12.44 0.26
C ASP A 11 -3.97 12.27 1.11
N LEU A 12 -3.84 13.09 2.15
CA LEU A 12 -2.80 12.96 3.18
C LEU A 12 -3.39 12.32 4.44
N VAL A 13 -2.83 11.18 4.84
CA VAL A 13 -3.22 10.40 6.02
C VAL A 13 -2.01 10.26 6.95
N PHE A 14 -2.15 10.70 8.21
CA PHE A 14 -1.05 10.71 9.18
C PHE A 14 -0.95 9.42 10.01
N ALA A 15 -2.08 8.74 10.22
CA ALA A 15 -2.16 7.49 10.98
C ALA A 15 -3.04 6.50 10.20
N PRO A 16 -2.51 5.89 9.13
CA PRO A 16 -3.25 4.85 8.42
C PRO A 16 -3.50 3.67 9.37
N ASP A 17 -4.75 3.19 9.39
CA ASP A 17 -5.13 1.99 10.14
C ASP A 17 -4.15 0.85 9.82
N GLY A 18 -3.84 -0.01 10.79
CA GLY A 18 -2.96 -1.17 10.57
C GLY A 18 -1.47 -0.87 10.36
N ILE A 19 -1.03 0.40 10.44
CA ILE A 19 0.39 0.80 10.45
C ILE A 19 0.67 1.54 11.75
N GLU A 20 1.35 0.87 12.69
CA GLU A 20 1.60 1.41 14.03
C GLU A 20 2.66 2.52 14.03
N ARG A 21 3.69 2.40 13.18
CA ARG A 21 4.81 3.34 13.11
C ARG A 21 5.18 3.63 11.66
N PHE A 22 5.33 4.92 11.35
CA PHE A 22 5.78 5.37 10.03
C PHE A 22 7.17 4.81 9.67
N GLY A 23 8.10 4.77 10.64
CA GLY A 23 9.46 4.27 10.41
C GLY A 23 9.47 2.85 9.86
N ASP A 24 8.71 1.95 10.47
CA ASP A 24 8.62 0.55 10.05
C ASP A 24 8.06 0.41 8.62
N ALA A 25 7.03 1.20 8.27
CA ALA A 25 6.48 1.23 6.92
C ALA A 25 7.44 1.87 5.90
N TRP A 26 8.20 2.88 6.33
CA TRP A 26 9.21 3.55 5.50
C TRP A 26 10.38 2.61 5.19
N GLU A 27 10.83 1.81 6.15
CA GLU A 27 11.88 0.81 5.94
C GLU A 27 11.47 -0.27 4.93
N ARG A 28 10.20 -0.69 4.96
CA ARG A 28 9.64 -1.69 4.04
C ARG A 28 9.21 -1.13 2.67
N ARG A 29 9.28 0.19 2.46
CA ARG A 29 8.83 0.82 1.22
C ARG A 29 9.50 0.21 0.00
N VAL A 30 8.77 0.22 -1.11
CA VAL A 30 9.26 -0.22 -2.42
C VAL A 30 9.49 1.02 -3.27
N ASP A 31 10.62 1.09 -3.96
CA ASP A 31 10.81 2.09 -5.01
C ASP A 31 10.13 1.63 -6.31
N VAL A 32 9.25 2.47 -6.84
CA VAL A 32 8.56 2.26 -8.12
C VAL A 32 8.78 3.50 -8.98
N GLU A 33 9.60 3.37 -10.02
CA GLU A 33 9.91 4.46 -10.95
C GLU A 33 10.43 5.73 -10.24
N GLY A 34 11.22 5.56 -9.16
CA GLY A 34 11.75 6.67 -8.35
C GLY A 34 10.77 7.21 -7.30
N PHE A 35 9.60 6.60 -7.16
CA PHE A 35 8.61 6.97 -6.15
C PHE A 35 8.59 5.97 -4.99
N PRO A 36 8.65 6.43 -3.74
CA PRO A 36 8.47 5.56 -2.58
C PRO A 36 7.00 5.14 -2.47
N VAL A 37 6.76 3.84 -2.61
CA VAL A 37 5.43 3.22 -2.52
C VAL A 37 5.38 2.30 -1.30
N CYS A 38 4.24 2.33 -0.60
CA CYS A 38 4.00 1.46 0.54
C CYS A 38 4.06 -0.03 0.14
N HIS A 39 4.63 -0.88 0.99
CA HIS A 39 4.72 -2.30 0.70
C HIS A 39 3.32 -2.93 0.53
N PRO A 40 3.10 -3.89 -0.39
CA PRO A 40 1.79 -4.51 -0.57
C PRO A 40 1.19 -5.09 0.72
N ASP A 41 2.01 -5.67 1.60
CA ASP A 41 1.55 -6.17 2.90
C ASP A 41 1.02 -5.06 3.81
N ASP A 42 1.66 -3.89 3.83
CA ASP A 42 1.23 -2.75 4.64
C ASP A 42 -0.08 -2.15 4.09
N ILE A 43 -0.24 -2.10 2.76
CA ILE A 43 -1.49 -1.68 2.13
C ILE A 43 -2.63 -2.66 2.48
N ILE A 44 -2.36 -3.97 2.44
CA ILE A 44 -3.34 -5.00 2.82
C ILE A 44 -3.71 -4.87 4.29
N ALA A 45 -2.73 -4.72 5.18
CA ALA A 45 -2.95 -4.54 6.61
C ALA A 45 -3.84 -3.31 6.87
N SER A 46 -3.56 -2.21 6.20
CA SER A 46 -4.34 -0.98 6.37
C SER A 46 -5.79 -1.11 5.90
N LYS A 47 -6.00 -1.74 4.74
CA LYS A 47 -7.35 -1.98 4.21
C LYS A 47 -8.14 -2.98 5.06
N ALA A 48 -7.47 -4.03 5.56
CA ALA A 48 -8.09 -5.01 6.44
C ALA A 48 -8.48 -4.39 7.79
N ALA A 49 -7.61 -3.57 8.38
CA ALA A 49 -7.89 -2.86 9.63
C ALA A 49 -9.02 -1.84 9.48
N ALA A 50 -9.03 -1.07 8.39
CA ALA A 50 -10.07 -0.07 8.14
C ALA A 50 -11.45 -0.67 7.85
N ASN A 51 -11.50 -1.88 7.28
CA ASN A 51 -12.72 -2.68 7.07
C ASN A 51 -13.90 -1.92 6.40
N ARG A 52 -13.59 -0.99 5.48
CA ARG A 52 -14.62 -0.26 4.71
C ARG A 52 -15.20 -1.19 3.63
N VAL A 53 -16.44 -0.96 3.20
CA VAL A 53 -17.13 -1.80 2.19
C VAL A 53 -16.29 -2.00 0.93
N LYS A 54 -15.79 -0.89 0.36
CA LYS A 54 -14.90 -0.88 -0.82
C LYS A 54 -13.57 -1.62 -0.60
N ASP A 55 -13.07 -1.63 0.63
CA ASP A 55 -11.82 -2.31 0.96
C ASP A 55 -12.07 -3.83 0.98
N ARG A 56 -13.19 -4.29 1.54
CA ARG A 56 -13.57 -5.72 1.53
C ARG A 56 -13.70 -6.29 0.11
N GLU A 57 -14.27 -5.53 -0.81
CA GLU A 57 -14.44 -5.94 -2.21
C GLU A 57 -13.09 -6.09 -2.94
N SER A 58 -12.12 -5.23 -2.62
CA SER A 58 -10.82 -5.19 -3.29
C SER A 58 -9.74 -6.06 -2.63
N LEU A 59 -9.88 -6.37 -1.34
CA LEU A 59 -8.91 -7.13 -0.55
C LEU A 59 -8.51 -8.48 -1.15
N PRO A 60 -9.44 -9.33 -1.66
CA PRO A 60 -9.06 -10.61 -2.27
C PRO A 60 -8.13 -10.43 -3.48
N ARG A 61 -8.42 -9.44 -4.34
CA ARG A 61 -7.60 -9.13 -5.51
C ARG A 61 -6.23 -8.59 -5.11
N LEU A 62 -6.19 -7.75 -4.07
CA LEU A 62 -4.94 -7.20 -3.58
C LEU A 62 -4.02 -8.28 -2.98
N ARG A 63 -4.57 -9.27 -2.29
CA ARG A 63 -3.82 -10.44 -1.79
C ARG A 63 -3.25 -11.26 -2.94
N ALA A 64 -4.06 -11.58 -3.95
CA ALA A 64 -3.60 -12.29 -5.14
C ALA A 64 -2.50 -11.52 -5.89
N PHE A 65 -2.63 -10.19 -6.00
CA PHE A 65 -1.60 -9.34 -6.58
C PHE A 65 -0.30 -9.38 -5.78
N ARG A 66 -0.37 -9.33 -4.44
CA ARG A 66 0.80 -9.44 -3.57
C ARG A 66 1.54 -10.76 -3.78
N ASP A 67 0.83 -11.87 -3.89
CA ASP A 67 1.46 -13.18 -4.14
C ASP A 67 2.13 -13.24 -5.51
N TYR A 68 1.47 -12.71 -6.55
CA TYR A 68 2.06 -12.55 -7.88
C TYR A 68 3.33 -11.68 -7.83
N TRP A 69 3.26 -10.52 -7.16
CA TRP A 69 4.35 -9.56 -7.08
C TRP A 69 5.57 -10.13 -6.37
N VAL A 70 5.38 -10.84 -5.26
CA VAL A 70 6.46 -11.55 -4.55
C VAL A 70 7.11 -12.61 -5.45
N ALA A 71 6.30 -13.41 -6.15
CA ALA A 71 6.80 -14.44 -7.06
C ALA A 71 7.64 -13.85 -8.21
N GLN A 72 7.25 -12.71 -8.77
CA GLN A 72 8.02 -12.03 -9.82
C GLN A 72 9.37 -11.51 -9.31
N ARG A 73 9.40 -10.94 -8.09
CA ARG A 73 10.66 -10.41 -7.53
C ARG A 73 11.68 -11.49 -7.20
N GLN A 74 11.23 -12.67 -6.77
CA GLN A 74 12.11 -13.82 -6.55
C GLN A 74 12.74 -14.32 -7.86
N ARG A 75 12.04 -14.15 -8.99
CA ARG A 75 12.54 -14.56 -10.31
C ARG A 75 13.56 -13.60 -10.91
N GLY A 76 13.57 -12.33 -10.49
CA GLY A 76 14.48 -11.29 -10.97
C GLY A 76 15.77 -11.14 -10.17
N SER A 77 16.02 -11.98 -9.16
CA SER A 77 17.27 -11.98 -8.35
C SER A 77 18.23 -13.13 -8.70
N SER A 78 18.11 -13.69 -9.90
CA SER A 78 19.05 -14.67 -10.48
C SER A 78 19.94 -14.05 -11.54
#